data_AF-A0A969GGS0-F1
#
_entry.id   AF-A0A969GGS0-F1
#
_cell.length_a   1.000
_cell.length_b   1.000
_cell.length_c   1.000
_cell.angle_alpha   90.00
_cell.angle_beta   90.00
_cell.angle_gamma   90.00
#
_symmetry.space_group_name_H-M   'P 1'
#
loop_
_entity.id
_entity.type
_entity.pdbx_description
1 polymer ?
#
loop_
_entity_poly.entity_id
_entity_poly.type
_entity_poly.pdbx_seq_one_letter_code
_entity_poly.pdbx_strand_id
1 'polypeptide(L)'
;MWLQKNDILLVYAGRIALEKNLPFLIEAFTGVAKMMPNVHLLLIGGGVQQYQEEIHELIEELNFSNRIKSIGKIPYTELPQHLA
;
A
#
# COMPACT_ATOMS: atom_id res chain seq x y z
N MET A 1 -15.59 6.81 4.52
CA MET A 1 -15.03 5.61 3.87
C MET A 1 -13.92 6.09 2.94
N TRP A 2 -12.71 5.53 3.01
CA TRP A 2 -11.57 6.03 2.22
C TRP A 2 -11.55 5.50 0.78
N LEU A 3 -12.45 4.55 0.48
CA LEU A 3 -12.75 4.01 -0.85
C LEU A 3 -14.22 4.27 -1.20
N GLN A 4 -14.48 4.41 -2.49
CA GLN A 4 -15.78 4.48 -3.14
C GLN A 4 -16.10 3.17 -3.87
N LYS A 5 -17.38 2.96 -4.20
CA LYS A 5 -17.87 1.72 -4.83
C LYS A 5 -17.15 1.31 -6.12
N ASN A 6 -16.66 2.29 -6.89
CA ASN A 6 -16.02 2.06 -8.19
C ASN A 6 -14.48 2.14 -8.11
N ASP A 7 -13.92 2.20 -6.91
CA ASP A 7 -12.48 2.21 -6.74
C ASP A 7 -11.90 0.81 -6.96
N ILE A 8 -10.71 0.77 -7.57
CA ILE A 8 -9.94 -0.45 -7.75
C ILE A 8 -8.90 -0.50 -6.63
N LEU A 9 -9.04 -1.47 -5.74
CA LEU A 9 -8.09 -1.69 -4.66
C LEU A 9 -7.02 -2.72 -5.06
N LEU A 10 -5.77 -2.26 -5.19
CA LEU A 10 -4.61 -3.13 -5.29
C LEU A 10 -4.11 -3.45 -3.88
N VAL A 11 -3.79 -4.72 -3.63
CA VAL A 11 -3.37 -5.17 -2.30
C VAL A 11 -2.03 -5.88 -2.38
N TYR A 12 -1.10 -5.43 -1.54
CA TYR A 12 0.11 -6.16 -1.19
C TYR A 12 -0.08 -6.74 0.21
N ALA A 13 0.12 -8.06 0.36
CA ALA A 13 0.13 -8.72 1.65
C ALA A 13 1.44 -9.49 1.83
N GLY A 14 2.32 -9.03 2.72
CA GLY A 14 3.64 -9.64 2.88
C GLY A 14 4.56 -8.94 3.88
N ARG A 15 5.76 -9.50 4.05
CA ARG A 15 6.79 -8.90 4.90
C ARG A 15 7.29 -7.59 4.28
N ILE A 16 7.52 -6.56 5.10
CA ILE A 16 8.20 -5.33 4.68
C ILE A 16 9.70 -5.54 4.88
N ALA A 17 10.40 -5.88 3.80
CA ALA A 17 11.82 -6.21 3.81
C ALA A 17 12.47 -5.86 2.47
N LEU A 18 13.79 -5.66 2.49
CA LEU A 18 14.58 -5.22 1.34
C LEU A 18 14.36 -6.11 0.10
N GLU A 19 14.32 -7.43 0.27
CA GLU A 19 14.15 -8.39 -0.82
C GLU A 19 12.77 -8.34 -1.49
N LYS A 20 11.80 -7.63 -0.89
CA LYS A 20 10.46 -7.44 -1.45
C LYS A 20 10.34 -6.18 -2.31
N ASN A 21 11.33 -5.30 -2.28
CA ASN A 21 11.43 -4.11 -3.13
C ASN A 21 10.13 -3.29 -3.22
N LEU A 22 9.53 -3.01 -2.06
CA LEU A 22 8.31 -2.19 -1.95
C LEU A 22 8.46 -0.76 -2.52
N PRO A 23 9.64 -0.10 -2.48
CA PRO A 23 9.80 1.20 -3.13
C PRO A 23 9.46 1.15 -4.62
N PHE A 24 9.94 0.14 -5.35
CA PHE A 24 9.61 -0.05 -6.76
C PHE A 24 8.10 -0.27 -7.00
N LEU A 25 7.43 -1.04 -6.14
CA LEU A 25 5.98 -1.22 -6.23
C LEU A 25 5.23 0.11 -6.07
N ILE A 26 5.65 0.94 -5.12
CA ILE A 26 5.04 2.24 -4.85
C ILE A 26 5.25 3.17 -6.03
N GLU A 27 6.48 3.27 -6.55
CA GLU A 27 6.78 4.07 -7.74
C GLU A 27 5.93 3.63 -8.95
N ALA A 28 5.89 2.33 -9.24
CA ALA A 28 5.07 1.79 -10.32
C ALA A 28 3.58 2.10 -10.13
N PHE A 29 3.07 1.97 -8.90
CA PHE A 29 1.71 2.35 -8.56
C PHE A 29 1.45 3.83 -8.81
N THR A 30 2.36 4.74 -8.44
CA THR A 30 2.16 6.18 -8.68
C THR A 30 2.03 6.50 -10.17
N GLY A 31 2.76 5.77 -11.04
CA GLY A 31 2.58 5.84 -12.48
C GLY A 31 1.15 5.50 -12.88
N VAL A 32 0.64 4.34 -12.45
CA VAL A 32 -0.74 3.92 -12.73
C VAL A 32 -1.77 4.90 -12.17
N ALA A 33 -1.60 5.36 -10.93
CA ALA A 33 -2.54 6.23 -10.24
C ALA A 33 -2.66 7.62 -10.86
N LYS A 34 -1.64 8.09 -11.59
CA LYS A 34 -1.72 9.31 -12.40
C LYS A 34 -2.66 9.17 -13.60
N MET A 35 -2.79 7.98 -14.18
CA MET A 35 -3.72 7.71 -15.29
C MET A 35 -5.09 7.21 -14.83
N MET A 36 -5.17 6.59 -13.64
CA MET A 36 -6.38 5.99 -13.11
C MET A 36 -6.75 6.62 -11.75
N PRO A 37 -7.62 7.63 -11.72
CA PRO A 37 -7.91 8.39 -10.51
C PRO A 37 -8.74 7.62 -9.48
N ASN A 38 -9.19 6.39 -9.76
CA ASN A 38 -9.95 5.54 -8.85
C ASN A 38 -9.14 4.33 -8.34
N VAL A 39 -7.83 4.24 -8.59
CA VAL A 39 -6.99 3.13 -8.10
C VAL A 39 -6.35 3.45 -6.74
N HIS A 40 -6.37 2.51 -5.82
CA HIS A 40 -5.80 2.66 -4.49
C HIS A 40 -4.84 1.49 -4.20
N LEU A 41 -3.86 1.71 -3.33
CA LEU A 41 -2.92 0.68 -2.89
C LEU A 41 -3.04 0.47 -1.38
N LEU A 42 -3.24 -0.77 -0.97
CA LEU A 42 -3.21 -1.20 0.42
C LEU A 42 -2.00 -2.10 0.67
N LEU A 43 -1.15 -1.68 1.61
CA LEU A 43 -0.01 -2.45 2.10
C LEU A 43 -0.39 -3.09 3.43
N ILE A 44 -0.39 -4.43 3.45
CA ILE A 44 -0.70 -5.26 4.61
C ILE A 44 0.53 -6.07 4.98
N GLY A 45 0.85 -6.07 6.26
CA GLY A 45 2.00 -6.76 6.82
C GLY A 45 2.97 -5.79 7.48
N GLY A 46 4.11 -6.32 7.86
CA GLY A 46 5.11 -5.53 8.56
C GLY A 46 6.48 -6.19 8.46
N GLY A 47 7.46 -5.58 9.08
CA GLY A 47 8.83 -6.08 8.98
C GLY A 47 9.79 -5.31 9.86
N VAL A 48 10.98 -5.06 9.36
CA VAL A 48 11.97 -4.25 10.08
C VAL A 48 11.46 -2.82 10.12
N GLN A 49 11.51 -2.20 11.31
CA GLN A 49 10.94 -0.86 11.53
C GLN A 49 11.48 0.17 10.54
N GLN A 50 12.80 0.19 10.31
CA GLN A 50 13.45 1.06 9.33
C GLN A 50 12.81 0.97 7.94
N TYR A 51 12.57 -0.23 7.41
CA TYR A 51 11.95 -0.37 6.08
C TYR A 51 10.48 0.09 6.08
N GLN A 52 9.79 0.08 7.21
CA GLN A 52 8.43 0.63 7.28
C GLN A 52 8.45 2.16 7.29
N GLU A 53 9.43 2.76 7.97
CA GLU A 53 9.65 4.21 7.99
C GLU A 53 10.04 4.71 6.59
N GLU A 54 11.00 4.07 5.92
CA GLU A 54 11.39 4.39 4.54
C GLU A 54 10.19 4.35 3.57
N ILE A 55 9.29 3.37 3.74
CA ILE A 55 8.07 3.26 2.93
C ILE A 55 7.07 4.38 3.25
N HIS A 56 6.94 4.74 4.52
CA HIS A 56 6.07 5.84 4.93
C HIS A 56 6.57 7.17 4.36
N GLU A 57 7.86 7.47 4.52
CA GLU A 57 8.51 8.67 3.99
C GLU A 57 8.35 8.75 2.46
N LEU A 58 8.60 7.67 1.73
CA LEU A 58 8.42 7.62 0.27
C LEU A 58 6.99 7.96 -0.16
N ILE A 59 5.97 7.47 0.56
CA ILE A 59 4.56 7.76 0.25
C ILE A 59 4.26 9.25 0.44
N GLU A 60 4.82 9.86 1.49
CA GLU A 60 4.66 11.29 1.77
C GLU A 60 5.39 12.15 0.74
N GLU A 61 6.65 11.84 0.43
CA GLU A 61 7.46 12.54 -0.57
C GLU A 61 6.79 12.54 -1.95
N LEU A 62 6.19 11.41 -2.34
CA LEU A 62 5.45 11.30 -3.60
C LEU A 62 4.07 11.98 -3.56
N ASN A 63 3.61 12.45 -2.40
CA ASN A 63 2.29 13.03 -2.17
C ASN A 63 1.12 12.06 -2.49
N PHE A 64 1.29 10.77 -2.19
CA PHE A 64 0.28 9.73 -2.43
C PHE A 64 -0.38 9.18 -1.16
N SER A 65 -0.24 9.85 -0.01
CA SER A 65 -0.81 9.41 1.27
C SER A 65 -2.34 9.29 1.28
N ASN A 66 -3.04 9.95 0.35
CA ASN A 66 -4.49 9.82 0.15
C ASN A 66 -4.89 8.60 -0.70
N ARG A 67 -3.92 7.93 -1.35
CA ARG A 67 -4.14 6.83 -2.29
C ARG A 67 -3.45 5.53 -1.89
N ILE A 68 -2.42 5.62 -1.03
CA ILE A 68 -1.70 4.47 -0.50
C ILE A 68 -1.93 4.43 1.00
N LYS A 69 -2.34 3.26 1.51
CA LYS A 69 -2.52 3.04 2.94
C LYS A 69 -1.67 1.85 3.39
N SER A 70 -0.94 2.02 4.48
CA SER A 70 -0.28 0.92 5.19
C SER A 70 -1.03 0.69 6.50
N ILE A 71 -1.41 -0.56 6.80
CA ILE A 71 -2.17 -0.92 8.01
C ILE A 71 -1.39 -1.81 8.97
N GLY A 72 -0.12 -2.10 8.68
CA GLY A 72 0.69 -2.99 9.51
C GLY A 72 0.25 -4.45 9.40
N LYS A 73 0.72 -5.27 10.36
CA LYS A 73 0.36 -6.69 10.44
C LYS A 73 -1.06 -6.85 11.00
N ILE A 74 -1.84 -7.69 10.34
CA ILE A 74 -3.16 -8.13 10.79
C ILE A 74 -3.17 -9.66 10.97
N PRO A 75 -4.07 -10.21 11.81
CA PRO A 75 -4.36 -11.64 11.82
C PRO A 75 -4.74 -12.14 10.42
N TYR A 76 -4.26 -13.33 10.04
CA TYR A 76 -4.56 -13.90 8.73
C TYR A 76 -6.07 -14.08 8.48
N THR A 77 -6.84 -14.34 9.53
CA THR A 77 -8.30 -14.45 9.50
C THR A 77 -9.02 -13.15 9.14
N GLU A 78 -8.37 -12.00 9.34
CA GLU A 78 -8.92 -10.69 8.99
C GLU A 78 -8.59 -10.29 7.54
N LEU A 79 -7.58 -10.91 6.92
CA LEU A 79 -7.15 -10.60 5.56
C LEU A 79 -8.30 -10.63 4.53
N PRO A 80 -9.21 -11.62 4.51
CA PRO A 80 -10.32 -11.64 3.56
C PRO A 80 -11.24 -10.42 3.63
N GLN A 81 -11.35 -9.77 4.80
CA GLN A 81 -12.19 -8.58 5.00
C GLN A 81 -11.63 -7.34 4.29
N HIS A 82 -10.37 -7.40 3.86
CA HIS A 82 -9.70 -6.31 3.14
C HIS A 82 -9.65 -6.51 1.61
N LEU A 83 -10.18 -7.63 1.10
CA LEU A 83 -10.10 -8.00 -0.32
C LEU A 83 -11.45 -7.94 -1.07
N ALA A 84 -12.57 -7.71 -0.36
CA ALA A 84 -13.93 -7.82 -0.90
C ALA A 84 -14.84 -6.68 -0.44
#